data_AF-A0A7V1AP56-F1
#
_entry.id   AF-A0A7V1AP56-F1
#
_cell.length_a   1.000
_cell.length_b   1.000
_cell.length_c   1.000
_cell.angle_alpha   90.00
_cell.angle_beta   90.00
_cell.angle_gamma   90.00
#
_symmetry.space_group_name_H-M   'P 1'
#
loop_
_entity.id
_entity.type
_entity.pdbx_description
1 polymer ?
#
loop_
_entity_poly.entity_id
_entity_poly.type
_entity_poly.pdbx_seq_one_letter_code
_entity_poly.pdbx_strand_id
1 'polypeptide(L)' 'VILNGFGANKIQVIKVVRALTGLGLKEAKDLVDNAPKPVKEGISKDEAEKIKKEIEDVGGVVEIK' A
#
# COMPACT_ATOMS: atom_id res chain seq x y z
N VAL A 1 5.64 -1.05 6.77
CA VAL A 1 4.50 -1.56 5.97
C VAL A 1 4.94 -1.83 4.55
N ILE A 2 4.94 -3.09 4.13
CA ILE A 2 5.35 -3.53 2.79
C ILE A 2 4.12 -4.01 2.03
N LEU A 3 3.89 -3.45 0.84
CA LEU A 3 2.90 -3.97 -0.11
C LEU A 3 3.53 -5.14 -0.87
N ASN A 4 2.98 -6.34 -0.70
CA ASN A 4 3.43 -7.56 -1.37
C ASN A 4 2.65 -7.83 -2.67
N GLY A 5 1.45 -7.28 -2.83
CA GLY A 5 0.65 -7.45 -4.04
C GLY A 5 -0.72 -6.78 -3.97
N PHE A 6 -1.49 -6.87 -5.05
CA PHE A 6 -2.75 -6.12 -5.21
C PHE A 6 -3.95 -6.94 -5.74
N GLY A 7 -3.85 -8.27 -5.70
CA GLY A 7 -4.93 -9.17 -6.13
C GLY A 7 -5.53 -8.79 -7.49
N ALA A 8 -6.86 -8.82 -7.59
CA ALA A 8 -7.60 -8.34 -8.76
C ALA A 8 -7.87 -6.82 -8.76
N ASN A 9 -7.61 -6.14 -7.64
CA ASN A 9 -8.13 -4.80 -7.34
C ASN A 9 -7.07 -3.70 -7.51
N LYS A 10 -6.23 -3.84 -8.53
CA LYS A 10 -5.08 -2.96 -8.81
C LYS A 10 -5.39 -1.46 -8.70
N ILE A 11 -6.48 -1.01 -9.30
CA ILE A 11 -6.85 0.43 -9.32
C ILE A 11 -7.21 0.93 -7.93
N GLN A 12 -7.89 0.11 -7.11
CA GLN A 12 -8.29 0.51 -5.76
C GLN A 12 -7.06 0.56 -4.84
N VAL A 13 -6.14 -0.40 -4.96
CA VAL A 13 -4.86 -0.37 -4.23
C VAL A 13 -4.03 0.86 -4.60
N ILE A 14 -3.94 1.23 -5.89
CA ILE A 14 -3.24 2.46 -6.32
C ILE A 14 -3.86 3.71 -5.68
N LYS A 15 -5.19 3.80 -5.59
CA LYS A 15 -5.87 4.95 -4.95
C LYS A 15 -5.49 5.06 -3.47
N VAL A 16 -5.50 3.95 -2.74
CA VAL A 16 -5.15 3.91 -1.31
C VAL A 16 -3.67 4.22 -1.10
N VAL A 17 -2.77 3.57 -1.84
CA VAL A 17 -1.32 3.86 -1.79
C VAL A 17 -1.04 5.34 -2.06
N ARG A 18 -1.71 5.92 -3.06
CA ARG A 18 -1.56 7.35 -3.39
C ARG A 18 -2.02 8.25 -2.23
N ALA A 19 -3.15 7.93 -1.60
CA ALA A 19 -3.66 8.68 -0.46
C ALA A 19 -2.72 8.60 0.76
N LEU A 20 -2.14 7.43 1.01
CA LEU A 20 -1.26 7.17 2.15
C LEU A 20 0.13 7.78 2.03
N THR A 21 0.65 7.86 0.79
CA THR A 21 2.04 8.26 0.51
C THR A 21 2.16 9.67 -0.06
N GLY A 22 1.08 10.23 -0.60
CA GLY A 22 1.10 11.53 -1.28
C GLY A 22 1.80 11.52 -2.65
N LEU A 23 2.19 10.34 -3.15
CA LEU A 23 2.84 10.18 -4.44
C LEU A 23 1.93 10.62 -5.61
N GLY A 24 2.53 10.97 -6.74
CA GLY A 24 1.82 11.18 -7.99
C GLY A 24 1.23 9.88 -8.55
N LEU A 25 0.27 9.97 -9.48
CA LEU A 25 -0.38 8.79 -10.08
C LEU A 25 0.64 7.82 -10.72
N LYS A 26 1.67 8.35 -11.37
CA LYS A 26 2.73 7.54 -11.99
C LYS A 26 3.54 6.76 -10.94
N GLU A 27 3.95 7.43 -9.88
CA GLU A 27 4.77 6.87 -8.80
C GLU A 27 3.99 5.85 -7.97
N ALA A 28 2.72 6.13 -7.65
CA ALA A 28 1.85 5.20 -6.96
C ALA A 28 1.58 3.94 -7.79
N LYS A 29 1.39 4.10 -9.11
CA LYS A 29 1.28 2.96 -10.04
C LYS A 29 2.57 2.15 -10.07
N ASP A 30 3.72 2.80 -10.17
CA ASP A 30 5.02 2.12 -10.19
C ASP A 30 5.30 1.36 -8.90
N LEU A 31 4.96 1.93 -7.73
CA LEU A 31 5.08 1.26 -6.44
C LEU A 31 4.23 -0.02 -6.39
N VAL A 32 2.97 0.07 -6.81
CA VAL A 32 2.04 -1.07 -6.81
C VAL A 32 2.48 -2.13 -7.82
N ASP A 33 2.87 -1.74 -9.03
CA ASP A 33 3.25 -2.65 -10.12
C ASP A 33 4.55 -3.42 -9.82
N ASN A 34 5.44 -2.82 -9.02
CA ASN A 34 6.72 -3.40 -8.65
C ASN A 34 6.74 -3.94 -7.21
N ALA A 35 5.58 -4.27 -6.63
CA ALA A 35 5.54 -5.00 -5.36
C ALA A 35 6.42 -6.27 -5.43
N PRO A 36 7.19 -6.63 -4.38
CA PRO A 36 7.12 -6.07 -3.03
C PRO A 36 7.87 -4.75 -2.82
N LYS A 37 7.19 -3.72 -2.29
CA LYS A 37 7.75 -2.37 -2.03
C LYS A 37 7.24 -1.77 -0.70
N PRO A 38 8.05 -0.96 0.00
CA PRO A 38 7.59 -0.26 1.19
C PRO A 38 6.56 0.83 0.83
N VAL A 39 5.44 0.86 1.55
CA VAL A 39 4.43 1.93 1.46
C VAL A 39 4.72 3.01 2.50
N LYS A 40 5.08 2.61 3.72
CA LYS A 40 5.40 3.52 4.81
C LYS A 40 6.34 2.84 5.81
N GLU A 41 7.31 3.59 6.30
CA GLU A 41 8.38 3.12 7.19
C GLU A 41 8.49 4.05 8.41
N GLY A 42 9.05 3.55 9.52
CA GLY A 42 9.27 4.37 10.73
C GLY A 42 8.00 4.83 11.45
N ILE A 43 6.89 4.12 11.26
CA ILE A 43 5.59 4.44 11.88
C ILE A 43 5.31 3.56 13.10
N SER A 44 4.38 4.00 13.94
CA SER A 44 3.91 3.22 15.09
C SER A 44 3.21 1.93 14.64
N LYS A 45 3.19 0.92 15.53
CA LYS A 45 2.48 -0.34 15.26
C LYS A 45 0.99 -0.11 14.96
N ASP A 46 0.34 0.78 15.71
CA ASP A 46 -1.08 1.11 15.51
C ASP A 46 -1.33 1.75 14.14
N GLU A 47 -0.43 2.62 13.68
CA GLU A 47 -0.51 3.21 12.35
C GLU A 47 -0.25 2.15 11.26
N ALA A 48 0.72 1.25 11.48
CA ALA A 48 1.01 0.17 10.55
C ALA A 48 -0.19 -0.79 10.39
N GLU A 49 -0.88 -1.11 11.49
CA GLU A 49 -2.09 -1.94 11.45
C GLU A 49 -3.27 -1.24 10.76
N LYS A 50 -3.46 0.07 10.97
CA LYS A 50 -4.47 0.85 10.24
C LYS A 50 -4.22 0.85 8.73
N ILE A 51 -2.98 1.13 8.32
CA ILE A 51 -2.59 1.13 6.91
C ILE A 51 -2.75 -0.25 6.29
N LYS A 52 -2.31 -1.30 6.99
CA LYS A 52 -2.48 -2.68 6.54
C LYS A 52 -3.96 -2.96 6.26
N LYS A 53 -4.84 -2.62 7.19
CA LYS A 53 -6.28 -2.82 7.04
C LYS A 53 -6.87 -2.06 5.85
N GLU A 54 -6.55 -0.78 5.70
CA GLU A 54 -7.05 0.03 4.58
C GLU A 54 -6.65 -0.54 3.21
N ILE A 55 -5.44 -1.11 3.09
CA ILE A 55 -4.97 -1.72 1.86
C ILE A 55 -5.58 -3.12 1.65
N GLU A 56 -5.72 -3.92 2.70
CA GLU A 56 -6.35 -5.25 2.64
C GLU A 56 -7.86 -5.17 2.31
N ASP A 57 -8.56 -4.16 2.83
CA ASP A 57 -10.00 -3.92 2.55
C ASP A 57 -10.27 -3.67 1.06
N VAL A 58 -9.26 -3.18 0.32
CA VAL A 58 -9.33 -2.99 -1.14
C VAL A 58 -8.68 -4.12 -1.93
N GLY A 59 -8.28 -5.22 -1.29
CA GLY A 59 -7.70 -6.41 -1.94
C GLY A 59 -6.19 -6.36 -2.16
N GLY A 60 -5.48 -5.46 -1.47
CA GLY A 60 -4.04 -5.49 -1.38
C GLY A 60 -3.53 -6.52 -0.38
N VAL A 61 -2.29 -6.97 -0.55
CA VAL A 61 -1.61 -7.89 0.36
C VAL A 61 -0.48 -7.13 1.02
N VAL A 62 -0.51 -7.00 2.35
CA VAL A 62 0.44 -6.19 3.10
C VAL A 62 1.06 -6.98 4.24
N GLU A 63 2.36 -6.78 4.43
CA GLU A 63 3.13 -7.31 5.55
C GLU A 63 3.64 -6.15 6.41
N ILE A 64 3.51 -6.29 7.73
CA ILE A 64 4.11 -5.36 8.69
C ILE A 64 5.50 -5.91 9.02
N LYS A 65 6.52 -5.18 8.59
CA LYS A 65 7.92 -5.32 8.99
C LYS A 65 8.34 -4.04 9.68
#